data_AF-A0A8S9FEC6-F1
#
_entry.id   AF-A0A8S9FEC6-F1
#
_cell.length_a   1.000
_cell.length_b   1.000
_cell.length_c   1.000
_cell.angle_alpha   90.00
_cell.angle_beta   90.00
_cell.angle_gamma   90.00
#
_symmetry.space_group_name_H-M   'P 1'
#
loop_
_entity.id
_entity.type
_entity.pdbx_description
1 polymer ?
#
loop_
_entity_poly.entity_id
_entity_poly.type
_entity_poly.pdbx_seq_one_letter_code
_entity_poly.pdbx_strand_id
1 'polypeptide(L)'
;MMFSFTSLGEKIDYSINNGRGPFVFRMSGENYHRIGDIVPEPGQAPKIFQLYIIDTLNEIKNRLDAYASQCAKKLRETVVQLLKNMLDQCNPQVKAFRSARDRFDVKGSTGYRMRLIVDNLMDGPIIFRLQMKWLL
;
A
#
# COMPACT_ATOMS: atom_id res chain seq x y z
N MET A 1 2.33 -1.84 7.53
CA MET A 1 2.08 -0.39 7.70
C MET A 1 0.63 -0.04 7.32
N MET A 2 -0.12 0.63 8.22
CA MET A 2 -1.61 0.74 8.16
C MET A 2 -2.15 1.47 6.92
N PHE A 3 -1.52 2.58 6.51
CA PHE A 3 -1.88 3.37 5.32
C PHE A 3 -0.74 3.33 4.29
N SER A 4 -0.49 2.15 3.75
CA SER A 4 0.56 1.94 2.74
C SER A 4 -0.01 1.74 1.34
N PHE A 5 0.69 2.27 0.35
CA PHE A 5 0.42 2.06 -1.08
C PHE A 5 1.19 0.87 -1.65
N THR A 6 2.31 0.51 -1.03
CA THR A 6 3.14 -0.61 -1.47
C THR A 6 3.66 -1.37 -0.26
N SER A 7 3.81 -2.69 -0.38
CA SER A 7 4.65 -3.45 0.55
C SER A 7 6.11 -3.35 0.12
N LEU A 8 7.00 -3.50 1.09
CA LEU A 8 8.38 -3.82 0.83
C LEU A 8 8.50 -5.34 0.69
N GLY A 9 9.09 -5.80 -0.41
CA GLY A 9 9.20 -7.24 -0.73
C GLY A 9 10.43 -7.93 -0.14
N GLU A 10 11.09 -7.33 0.86
CA GLU A 10 12.42 -7.73 1.29
C GLU A 10 12.41 -8.51 2.61
N LYS A 11 13.41 -9.39 2.81
CA LYS A 11 13.63 -10.08 4.07
C LYS A 11 14.31 -9.11 5.05
N ILE A 12 13.62 -8.78 6.13
CA ILE A 12 14.18 -7.95 7.21
C ILE A 12 15.09 -8.82 8.07
N ASP A 13 16.34 -8.41 8.24
CA ASP A 13 17.24 -8.99 9.23
C ASP A 13 16.93 -8.39 10.62
N TYR A 14 16.38 -9.22 11.51
CA TYR A 14 16.05 -8.82 12.88
C TYR A 14 17.22 -9.02 13.86
N SER A 15 18.32 -9.68 13.44
CA SER A 15 19.43 -10.05 14.33
C SER A 15 20.29 -8.86 14.77
N ILE A 16 20.07 -7.68 14.18
CA ILE A 16 20.90 -6.50 14.38
C ILE A 16 20.48 -5.60 15.56
N ASN A 17 19.28 -5.80 16.14
CA ASN A 17 18.74 -4.95 17.21
C ASN A 17 19.07 -5.47 18.62
N ASN A 18 20.33 -5.86 18.86
CA ASN A 18 20.75 -6.45 20.14
C ASN A 18 21.33 -5.43 21.14
N GLY A 19 21.36 -4.14 20.77
CA GLY A 19 21.92 -3.06 21.60
C GLY A 19 20.84 -2.21 22.28
N ARG A 20 21.27 -1.24 23.10
CA ARG A 20 20.40 -0.21 23.72
C ARG A 20 20.11 0.99 22.81
N GLY A 21 20.51 0.91 21.54
CA GLY A 21 20.32 1.98 20.57
C GLY A 21 18.90 2.04 20.01
N PRO A 22 18.57 3.10 19.24
CA PRO A 22 17.33 3.16 18.47
C PRO A 22 17.19 1.94 17.55
N PHE A 23 15.95 1.51 17.32
CA PHE A 23 15.67 0.39 16.43
C PHE A 23 16.12 0.70 14.99
N VAL A 24 16.89 -0.21 14.40
CA VAL A 24 17.34 -0.14 13.00
C VAL A 24 16.92 -1.41 12.27
N PHE A 25 16.42 -1.29 11.05
CA PHE A 25 16.20 -2.44 10.18
C PHE A 25 17.26 -2.44 9.08
N ARG A 26 17.84 -3.59 8.79
CA ARG A 26 18.83 -3.77 7.72
C ARG A 26 18.22 -4.59 6.59
N MET A 27 18.48 -4.10 5.39
CA MET A 27 18.00 -4.61 4.12
C MET A 27 19.22 -4.83 3.22
N SER A 28 19.20 -5.81 2.34
CA SER A 28 20.32 -6.21 1.48
C SER A 28 19.81 -6.72 0.14
N GLY A 29 20.21 -6.05 -0.94
CA GLY A 29 19.81 -6.37 -2.30
C GLY A 29 19.15 -5.19 -3.01
N GLU A 30 18.58 -5.45 -4.18
CA GLU A 30 17.76 -4.48 -4.91
C GLU A 30 16.35 -4.42 -4.31
N ASN A 31 15.89 -3.22 -3.98
CA ASN A 31 14.56 -3.00 -3.44
C ASN A 31 13.51 -3.05 -4.55
N TYR A 32 12.76 -4.14 -4.61
CA TYR A 32 11.61 -4.27 -5.51
C TYR A 32 10.31 -3.94 -4.76
N HIS A 33 9.57 -2.95 -5.25
CA HIS A 33 8.19 -2.73 -4.82
C HIS A 33 7.28 -3.75 -5.50
N ARG A 34 6.83 -4.76 -4.74
CA ARG A 34 5.80 -5.69 -5.22
C ARG A 34 4.44 -5.03 -5.12
N ILE A 35 4.01 -4.38 -6.19
CA ILE A 35 2.61 -4.01 -6.39
C ILE A 35 1.88 -5.30 -6.76
N GLY A 36 0.97 -5.76 -5.89
CA GLY A 36 0.10 -6.89 -6.19
C GLY A 36 -0.84 -6.59 -7.37
N ASP A 37 -1.66 -7.56 -7.75
CA ASP A 37 -2.69 -7.34 -8.78
C ASP A 37 -3.75 -6.34 -8.30
N ILE A 38 -4.42 -5.65 -9.23
CA ILE A 38 -5.44 -4.66 -8.85
C ILE A 38 -6.65 -5.34 -8.20
N VAL A 39 -7.02 -6.51 -8.72
CA VAL A 39 -8.12 -7.31 -8.19
C VAL A 39 -7.56 -8.33 -7.20
N PRO A 40 -8.16 -8.51 -6.01
CA PRO A 40 -7.79 -9.57 -5.10
C PRO A 40 -8.01 -10.94 -5.73
N GLU A 41 -7.14 -11.90 -5.40
CA GLU A 41 -7.36 -13.31 -5.74
C GLU A 41 -8.73 -13.80 -5.21
N PRO A 42 -9.38 -14.76 -5.90
CA PRO A 42 -10.65 -15.32 -5.45
C PRO A 42 -10.58 -15.78 -3.98
N GLY A 43 -11.49 -15.27 -3.14
CA GLY A 43 -11.56 -15.58 -1.71
C GLY A 43 -10.54 -14.85 -0.82
N GLN A 44 -9.71 -13.96 -1.36
CA GLN A 44 -8.82 -13.10 -0.57
C GLN A 44 -9.43 -11.71 -0.36
N ALA A 45 -9.29 -11.18 0.86
CA ALA A 45 -9.62 -9.80 1.14
C ALA A 45 -8.61 -8.84 0.46
N PRO A 46 -9.06 -7.65 -0.01
CA PRO A 46 -8.17 -6.63 -0.56
C PRO A 46 -7.09 -6.17 0.43
N LYS A 47 -5.89 -5.90 -0.06
CA LYS A 47 -4.72 -5.49 0.75
C LYS A 47 -3.99 -4.28 0.14
N ILE A 48 -3.32 -3.51 1.00
CA ILE A 48 -2.41 -2.41 0.62
C ILE A 48 -3.12 -1.39 -0.29
N PHE A 49 -2.70 -1.24 -1.56
CA PHE A 49 -3.28 -0.26 -2.46
C PHE A 49 -4.70 -0.64 -2.94
N GLN A 50 -5.03 -1.93 -2.96
CA GLN A 50 -6.36 -2.42 -3.37
C GLN A 50 -7.46 -1.86 -2.47
N LEU A 51 -7.14 -1.54 -1.21
CA LEU A 51 -8.05 -0.90 -0.25
C LEU A 51 -8.46 0.52 -0.67
N TYR A 52 -7.68 1.17 -1.53
CA TYR A 52 -8.04 2.48 -2.08
C TYR A 52 -8.91 2.35 -3.34
N ILE A 53 -8.87 1.20 -4.03
CA ILE A 53 -9.49 0.98 -5.34
C ILE A 53 -10.74 0.10 -5.27
N ILE A 54 -10.65 -1.13 -4.75
CA ILE A 54 -11.65 -2.18 -4.97
C ILE A 54 -12.77 -2.19 -3.92
N ASP A 55 -12.41 -2.08 -2.64
CA ASP A 55 -13.37 -2.23 -1.53
C ASP A 55 -13.30 -1.03 -0.59
N THR A 56 -13.76 0.11 -1.09
CA THR A 56 -13.73 1.35 -0.32
C THR A 56 -14.80 1.39 0.77
N LEU A 57 -15.85 0.57 0.66
CA LEU A 57 -16.93 0.50 1.65
C LEU A 57 -16.46 -0.25 2.91
N ASN A 58 -15.71 -1.34 2.77
CA ASN A 58 -15.18 -2.08 3.91
C ASN A 58 -13.72 -1.74 4.22
N GLU A 59 -13.17 -0.67 3.65
CA GLU A 59 -11.76 -0.29 3.78
C GLU A 59 -11.29 -0.27 5.23
N ILE A 60 -12.07 0.34 6.13
CA ILE A 60 -11.70 0.47 7.55
C ILE A 60 -11.71 -0.88 8.26
N LYS A 61 -12.73 -1.69 8.00
CA LYS A 61 -12.84 -3.03 8.55
C LYS A 61 -11.67 -3.90 8.08
N ASN A 62 -11.41 -3.92 6.78
CA ASN A 62 -10.28 -4.66 6.19
C ASN A 62 -8.93 -4.20 6.74
N ARG A 63 -8.76 -2.88 6.97
CA ARG A 63 -7.58 -2.31 7.63
C ARG A 63 -7.44 -2.76 9.08
N LEU A 64 -8.52 -2.80 9.85
CA LEU A 64 -8.48 -3.26 11.24
C LEU A 64 -8.20 -4.76 11.32
N ASP A 65 -8.90 -5.56 10.51
CA ASP A 65 -8.77 -7.01 10.47
C ASP A 65 -7.35 -7.45 10.09
N ALA A 66 -6.70 -6.74 9.16
CA ALA A 66 -5.30 -7.00 8.79
C ALA A 66 -4.29 -6.83 9.94
N TYR A 67 -4.66 -6.09 11.01
CA TYR A 67 -3.82 -5.86 12.19
C TYR A 67 -4.37 -6.49 13.46
N ALA A 68 -5.54 -7.12 13.41
CA ALA A 68 -6.19 -7.72 14.56
C ALA A 68 -5.34 -8.83 15.21
N SER A 69 -4.55 -9.57 14.42
CA SER A 69 -3.65 -10.62 14.92
C SER A 69 -2.29 -10.13 15.42
N GLN A 70 -1.88 -8.91 15.07
CA GLN A 70 -0.52 -8.39 15.33
C GLN A 70 -0.44 -7.46 16.54
N CYS A 71 -1.55 -6.91 17.02
CA CYS A 71 -1.58 -6.00 18.16
C CYS A 71 -2.36 -6.58 19.34
N ALA A 72 -1.68 -6.75 20.49
CA ALA A 72 -2.32 -7.06 21.77
C ALA A 72 -3.28 -5.95 22.26
N LYS A 73 -3.18 -4.73 21.69
CA LYS A 73 -4.09 -3.61 21.94
C LYS A 73 -5.00 -3.39 20.74
N LYS A 74 -6.32 -3.41 20.98
CA LYS A 74 -7.34 -3.14 19.96
C LYS A 74 -7.12 -1.73 19.37
N LEU A 75 -6.90 -1.66 18.06
CA LEU A 75 -6.84 -0.41 17.31
C LEU A 75 -8.19 0.32 17.41
N ARG A 76 -8.17 1.63 17.65
CA ARG A 76 -9.39 2.44 17.71
C ARG A 76 -9.83 2.80 16.30
N GLU A 77 -11.01 2.32 15.93
CA GLU A 77 -11.64 2.60 14.64
C GLU A 77 -11.74 4.11 14.35
N THR A 78 -12.08 4.91 15.36
CA THR A 78 -12.19 6.37 15.25
C THR A 78 -10.90 7.05 14.78
N VAL A 79 -9.74 6.56 15.23
CA VAL A 79 -8.43 7.10 14.80
C VAL A 79 -8.14 6.70 13.36
N VAL A 80 -8.44 5.45 12.98
CA VAL A 80 -8.28 4.98 11.61
C VAL A 80 -9.17 5.78 10.65
N GLN A 81 -10.43 6.02 11.01
CA GLN A 81 -11.34 6.85 10.23
C GLN A 81 -10.83 8.29 10.06
N LEU A 82 -10.33 8.91 11.15
CA LEU A 82 -9.79 10.27 11.11
C LEU A 82 -8.59 10.37 10.16
N LEU A 83 -7.64 9.43 10.26
CA LEU A 83 -6.46 9.37 9.41
C LEU A 83 -6.84 9.13 7.94
N LYS A 84 -7.78 8.22 7.68
CA LYS A 84 -8.31 7.99 6.34
C LYS A 84 -8.87 9.29 5.75
N ASN A 85 -9.73 9.99 6.49
CA ASN A 85 -10.36 11.22 5.99
C ASN A 85 -9.33 12.33 5.73
N MET A 86 -8.35 12.49 6.62
CA MET A 86 -7.24 13.42 6.42
C MET A 86 -6.45 13.08 5.15
N LEU A 87 -6.14 11.81 4.94
CA LEU A 87 -5.41 11.37 3.74
C LEU A 87 -6.24 11.55 2.47
N ASP A 88 -7.55 11.24 2.48
CA ASP A 88 -8.43 11.49 1.33
C ASP A 88 -8.46 12.99 0.95
N GLN A 89 -8.37 13.90 1.94
CA GLN A 89 -8.37 15.35 1.70
C GLN A 89 -7.03 15.88 1.21
N CYS A 90 -5.93 15.45 1.83
CA CYS A 90 -4.63 16.11 1.67
C CYS A 90 -3.65 15.34 0.79
N ASN A 91 -3.74 14.02 0.71
CA ASN A 91 -2.70 13.19 0.09
C ASN A 91 -2.93 13.03 -1.44
N PRO A 92 -2.04 13.55 -2.30
CA PRO A 92 -2.21 13.46 -3.76
C PRO A 92 -2.21 12.02 -4.30
N GLN A 93 -1.46 11.12 -3.65
CA GLN A 93 -1.40 9.72 -4.05
C GLN A 93 -2.75 9.04 -3.77
N VAL A 94 -3.34 9.25 -2.59
CA VAL A 94 -4.70 8.76 -2.30
C VAL A 94 -5.68 9.26 -3.35
N LYS A 95 -5.66 10.55 -3.68
CA LYS A 95 -6.53 11.11 -4.73
C LYS A 95 -6.31 10.40 -6.07
N ALA A 96 -5.06 10.15 -6.47
CA ALA A 96 -4.76 9.43 -7.69
C ALA A 96 -5.34 8.01 -7.69
N PHE A 97 -5.18 7.25 -6.59
CA PHE A 97 -5.77 5.92 -6.43
C PHE A 97 -7.31 5.94 -6.44
N ARG A 98 -7.96 6.95 -5.82
CA ARG A 98 -9.42 7.13 -5.88
C ARG A 98 -9.89 7.49 -7.29
N SER A 99 -9.15 8.33 -8.01
CA SER A 99 -9.45 8.61 -9.42
C SER A 99 -9.27 7.39 -10.31
N ALA A 100 -8.31 6.51 -10.00
CA ALA A 100 -8.16 5.23 -10.68
C ALA A 100 -9.40 4.35 -10.45
N ARG A 101 -9.87 4.21 -9.21
CA ARG A 101 -11.14 3.52 -8.89
C ARG A 101 -12.28 4.01 -9.76
N ASP A 102 -12.48 5.33 -9.84
CA ASP A 102 -13.61 5.91 -10.56
C ASP A 102 -13.55 5.62 -12.08
N ARG A 103 -12.35 5.33 -12.60
CA ARG A 103 -12.11 4.94 -14.00
C ARG A 103 -12.21 3.42 -14.23
N PHE A 104 -12.15 2.61 -13.18
CA PHE A 104 -12.28 1.16 -13.27
C PHE A 104 -13.75 0.76 -13.22
N ASP A 105 -14.32 0.35 -14.35
CA ASP A 105 -15.56 -0.41 -14.35
C ASP A 105 -15.23 -1.85 -13.91
N VAL A 106 -15.49 -2.15 -12.63
CA VAL A 106 -15.14 -3.43 -11.99
C VAL A 106 -15.95 -4.60 -12.59
N LYS A 107 -16.99 -4.32 -13.39
CA LYS A 107 -17.78 -5.36 -14.08
C LYS A 107 -17.17 -5.73 -15.44
N GLY A 108 -16.30 -6.75 -15.44
CA GLY A 108 -15.84 -7.44 -16.67
C GLY A 108 -14.36 -7.22 -17.04
N SER A 109 -13.65 -6.44 -16.23
CA SER A 109 -12.28 -6.01 -16.43
C SER A 109 -11.26 -7.00 -15.86
N THR A 110 -10.91 -8.08 -16.58
CA THR A 110 -9.79 -8.97 -16.21
C THR A 110 -8.49 -8.54 -16.89
N GLY A 111 -7.35 -8.65 -16.20
CA GLY A 111 -6.02 -8.45 -16.82
C GLY A 111 -5.28 -7.13 -16.52
N TYR A 112 -5.81 -6.25 -15.68
CA TYR A 112 -5.15 -4.97 -15.37
C TYR A 112 -4.00 -5.17 -14.37
N ARG A 113 -2.79 -4.80 -14.79
CA ARG A 113 -1.60 -4.76 -13.94
C ARG A 113 -1.19 -3.32 -13.68
N MET A 114 -1.06 -2.95 -12.40
CA MET A 114 -0.45 -1.68 -12.02
C MET A 114 1.08 -1.81 -12.05
N ARG A 115 1.76 -0.85 -12.69
CA ARG A 115 3.22 -0.76 -12.67
C ARG A 115 3.66 0.60 -12.14
N LEU A 116 4.65 0.57 -11.25
CA LEU A 116 5.46 1.73 -10.92
C LEU A 116 6.42 1.96 -12.09
N ILE A 117 6.36 3.14 -12.70
CA ILE A 117 7.37 3.57 -13.66
C ILE A 117 8.41 4.35 -12.87
N VAL A 118 9.65 3.87 -12.91
CA VAL A 118 10.78 4.59 -12.32
C VAL A 118 11.35 5.51 -13.40
N ASP A 119 11.20 6.81 -13.22
CA ASP A 119 11.92 7.79 -14.03
C ASP A 119 13.29 8.01 -13.36
N ASN A 120 14.36 7.50 -13.99
CA ASN A 120 15.75 7.78 -13.57
C ASN A 120 16.10 9.23 -13.95
N LEU A 121 15.64 10.20 -13.17
CA LEU A 121 16.12 11.57 -13.25
C LEU A 121 17.38 11.71 -12.38
N MET A 122 18.52 11.33 -12.97
CA MET A 122 19.92 11.66 -12.59
C MET A 122 20.37 11.39 -11.14
N ASP A 123 21.38 10.53 -10.99
CA ASP A 123 22.36 10.39 -9.87
C ASP A 123 22.05 11.08 -8.52
N GLY A 124 20.86 10.81 -7.99
CA GLY A 124 20.33 11.35 -6.74
C GLY A 124 19.41 10.32 -6.07
N PRO A 125 18.85 10.61 -4.88
CA PRO A 125 17.99 9.67 -4.17
C PRO A 125 16.87 9.19 -5.09
N ILE A 126 16.61 7.88 -5.10
CA ILE A 126 15.60 7.26 -5.96
C ILE A 126 14.23 7.87 -5.63
N ILE A 127 13.78 8.80 -6.47
CA ILE A 127 12.44 9.38 -6.39
C ILE A 127 11.51 8.47 -7.18
N PHE A 128 10.70 7.68 -6.47
CA PHE A 128 9.61 6.92 -7.09
C PHE A 128 8.51 7.88 -7.55
N ARG A 129 8.56 8.30 -8.81
CA ARG A 129 7.48 9.04 -9.43
C ARG A 129 6.36 8.06 -9.77
N LEU A 130 5.23 8.14 -9.07
CA LEU A 130 4.07 7.28 -9.36
C LEU A 130 3.39 7.74 -10.67
N GLN A 131 3.92 7.31 -11.82
CA GLN A 131 3.19 7.42 -13.09
C GLN A 131 2.36 6.15 -13.32
N MET A 132 1.03 6.26 -13.14
CA MET A 132 0.11 5.19 -13.50
C MET A 132 -0.11 5.19 -15.01
N LYS A 133 0.48 4.22 -15.70
CA LYS A 133 0.29 4.01 -17.15
C LYS A 133 -0.40 2.65 -17.35
N TRP A 134 -1.58 2.69 -17.95
CA TRP A 134 -2.40 1.51 -18.23
C TRP A 134 -1.82 0.74 -19.42
N LEU A 135 -1.69 -0.58 -19.31
CA LEU A 135 -1.57 -1.45 -20.47
C LEU A 135 -2.92 -2.15 -20.68
N LEU A 136 -3.40 -2.12 -21.92
CA LEU A 136 -4.46 -2.99 -22.42
C LEU A 136 -3.95 -4.42 -22.55
#